data_AF-A0A2G8JCC8-F1
#
_entry.id   AF-A0A2G8JCC8-F1
#
_cell.length_a   1.000
_cell.length_b   1.000
_cell.length_c   1.000
_cell.angle_alpha   90.00
_cell.angle_beta   90.00
_cell.angle_gamma   90.00
#
_symmetry.space_group_name_H-M   'P 1'
#
loop_
_entity.id
_entity.type
_entity.pdbx_description
1 polymer ?
#
loop_
_entity_poly.entity_id
_entity_poly.type
_entity_poly.pdbx_seq_one_letter_code
_entity_poly.pdbx_strand_id
1 'polypeptide(L)'
;MAVPQACFSQCVSLVGRGQVPHQAVRNRYCVERAHQRRFKFHSLCNRARDGSSSDLHALGVFLDEKLHGARVRARIQFVEADEKPTIRFYRDDTKSVVDRRIRAVCHPGGVVVESPQAVLGVFGSFFSNLYSRAAVSEDLQEDLLSGIDKAPPESKNDSLGSNLSVGELWTAVAAMKKGKVPGPDGLPAEFYRTFWEVLGGDLRDVFATAFQLNYMSQTQRVGNIVLLPKSGDPLDPRNRRPITLLNVDYKSWPKH
;
A
#
# COMPACT_ATOMS: atom_id res chain seq x y z
N MET A 1 -1.62 -21.53 -20.52
CA MET A 1 -3.00 -21.00 -20.54
C MET A 1 -2.92 -19.49 -20.68
N ALA A 2 -3.32 -18.96 -21.83
CA ALA A 2 -3.45 -17.52 -22.03
C ALA A 2 -4.42 -16.95 -20.99
N VAL A 3 -3.96 -15.95 -20.24
CA VAL A 3 -4.81 -15.10 -19.41
C VAL A 3 -5.87 -14.49 -20.34
N PRO A 4 -7.16 -14.39 -19.98
CA PRO A 4 -8.08 -13.62 -20.80
C PRO A 4 -7.66 -12.16 -20.67
N GLN A 5 -6.87 -11.65 -21.63
CA GLN A 5 -6.54 -10.23 -21.80
C GLN A 5 -7.80 -9.36 -21.77
N ALA A 6 -8.97 -9.94 -22.11
CA ALA A 6 -10.27 -9.31 -22.02
C ALA A 6 -10.60 -8.79 -20.61
N CYS A 7 -10.26 -9.50 -19.52
CA CYS A 7 -10.64 -9.08 -18.17
C CYS A 7 -9.75 -7.92 -17.66
N PHE A 8 -8.46 -7.91 -18.04
CA PHE A 8 -7.57 -6.79 -17.73
C PHE A 8 -7.93 -5.54 -18.56
N SER A 9 -8.23 -5.70 -19.85
CA SER A 9 -8.63 -4.62 -20.76
C SER A 9 -9.97 -3.98 -20.36
N GLN A 10 -10.94 -4.78 -19.92
CA GLN A 10 -12.25 -4.28 -19.49
C GLN A 10 -12.18 -3.59 -18.11
N CYS A 11 -11.28 -4.05 -17.22
CA CYS A 11 -10.99 -3.39 -15.94
C CYS A 11 -10.29 -2.03 -16.09
N VAL A 12 -9.31 -1.92 -16.99
CA VAL A 12 -8.64 -0.62 -17.29
C VAL A 12 -9.65 0.39 -17.86
N SER A 13 -10.57 -0.06 -18.72
CA SER A 13 -11.60 0.80 -19.31
C SER A 13 -12.67 1.30 -18.31
N LEU A 14 -12.99 0.54 -17.25
CA LEU A 14 -13.99 0.95 -16.25
C LEU A 14 -13.39 1.87 -15.17
N VAL A 15 -12.12 1.66 -14.83
CA VAL A 15 -11.34 2.56 -13.96
C VAL A 15 -11.13 3.91 -14.64
N GLY A 16 -10.78 3.92 -15.93
CA GLY A 16 -10.57 5.16 -16.71
C GLY A 16 -11.83 6.02 -16.88
N ARG A 17 -13.03 5.47 -16.65
CA ARG A 17 -14.32 6.19 -16.74
C ARG A 17 -14.85 6.70 -15.40
N GLY A 18 -14.12 6.50 -14.29
CA GLY A 18 -14.52 6.99 -12.96
C GLY A 18 -15.79 6.36 -12.37
N GLN A 19 -16.33 5.29 -12.97
CA GLN A 19 -17.61 4.69 -12.59
C GLN A 19 -17.53 3.78 -11.36
N VAL A 20 -16.33 3.35 -10.95
CA VAL A 20 -16.12 2.46 -9.80
C VAL A 20 -14.80 2.80 -9.10
N PRO A 21 -14.73 2.88 -7.76
CA PRO A 21 -13.48 3.09 -7.05
C PRO A 21 -12.48 1.98 -7.39
N HIS A 22 -11.23 2.34 -7.75
CA HIS A 22 -10.15 1.39 -8.08
C HIS A 22 -10.00 0.28 -7.02
N GLN A 23 -10.21 0.64 -5.74
CA GLN A 23 -10.16 -0.28 -4.61
C GLN A 23 -11.28 -1.34 -4.63
N ALA A 24 -12.49 -0.98 -5.05
CA ALA A 24 -13.62 -1.90 -5.13
C ALA A 24 -13.44 -2.92 -6.25
N VAL A 25 -12.92 -2.48 -7.40
CA VAL A 25 -12.56 -3.37 -8.53
C VAL A 25 -11.45 -4.33 -8.12
N ARG A 26 -10.41 -3.83 -7.45
CA ARG A 26 -9.30 -4.66 -6.94
C ARG A 26 -9.79 -5.71 -5.94
N ASN A 27 -10.63 -5.33 -4.99
CA ASN A 27 -11.18 -6.25 -4.00
C ASN A 27 -12.01 -7.35 -4.65
N ARG A 28 -12.89 -6.98 -5.59
CA ARG A 28 -13.70 -7.95 -6.35
C ARG A 28 -12.83 -8.93 -7.13
N TYR A 29 -11.86 -8.42 -7.89
CA TYR A 29 -10.90 -9.24 -8.63
C TYR A 29 -10.13 -10.20 -7.70
N CYS A 30 -9.64 -9.71 -6.56
CA CYS A 30 -8.93 -10.53 -5.59
C CYS A 30 -9.81 -11.67 -5.02
N VAL A 31 -11.06 -11.37 -4.69
CA VAL A 31 -12.03 -12.35 -4.18
C VAL A 31 -12.35 -13.40 -5.25
N GLU A 32 -12.74 -12.97 -6.45
CA GLU A 32 -13.06 -13.88 -7.57
C GLU A 32 -11.88 -14.79 -7.91
N ARG A 33 -10.67 -14.24 -7.99
CA ARG A 33 -9.44 -15.01 -8.22
C ARG A 33 -9.15 -15.99 -7.09
N ALA A 34 -9.45 -15.65 -5.84
CA ALA A 34 -9.31 -16.57 -4.70
C ALA A 34 -10.29 -17.74 -4.79
N HIS A 35 -11.55 -17.48 -5.15
CA HIS A 35 -12.56 -18.52 -5.37
C HIS A 35 -12.18 -19.45 -6.53
N GLN A 36 -11.81 -18.91 -7.68
CA GLN A 36 -11.37 -19.69 -8.84
C GLN A 36 -10.18 -20.60 -8.50
N ARG A 37 -9.21 -20.10 -7.73
CA ARG A 37 -8.06 -20.90 -7.28
C ARG A 37 -8.47 -22.04 -6.34
N ARG A 38 -9.41 -21.82 -5.42
CA ARG A 38 -9.91 -22.87 -4.52
C ARG A 38 -10.68 -23.96 -5.28
N PHE A 39 -11.52 -23.54 -6.23
CA PHE A 39 -12.25 -24.45 -7.10
C PHE A 39 -11.30 -25.29 -7.97
N LYS A 40 -10.33 -24.64 -8.64
CA LYS A 40 -9.32 -25.31 -9.47
C LYS A 40 -8.52 -26.35 -8.67
N PHE A 41 -8.14 -26.03 -7.42
CA PHE A 41 -7.45 -26.97 -6.54
C PHE A 41 -8.31 -28.21 -6.23
N HIS A 42 -9.55 -28.03 -5.77
CA HIS A 42 -10.45 -29.16 -5.50
C HIS A 42 -10.67 -30.02 -6.73
N SER A 43 -10.89 -29.39 -7.88
CA SER A 43 -11.08 -30.07 -9.16
C SER A 43 -9.85 -30.91 -9.56
N LEU A 44 -8.64 -30.37 -9.41
CA LEU A 44 -7.39 -31.08 -9.68
C LEU A 44 -7.16 -32.25 -8.71
N CYS A 45 -7.42 -32.05 -7.41
CA CYS A 45 -7.30 -33.11 -6.41
C CYS A 45 -8.25 -34.27 -6.69
N ASN A 46 -9.48 -33.98 -7.13
CA ASN A 46 -10.45 -35.00 -7.47
C ASN A 46 -10.02 -35.82 -8.69
N ARG A 47 -9.55 -35.16 -9.76
CA ARG A 47 -9.06 -35.88 -10.97
C ARG A 47 -7.76 -36.64 -10.75
N ALA A 48 -6.86 -36.10 -9.92
CA ALA A 48 -5.61 -36.78 -9.59
C ALA A 48 -5.83 -38.05 -8.75
N ARG A 49 -6.99 -38.18 -8.09
CA ARG A 49 -7.36 -39.37 -7.32
C ARG A 49 -7.51 -40.62 -8.20
N ASP A 50 -7.84 -40.42 -9.47
CA ASP A 50 -7.99 -41.49 -10.48
C ASP A 50 -6.65 -41.92 -11.09
N GLY A 51 -5.51 -41.35 -10.64
CA GLY A 51 -4.16 -41.82 -10.98
C GLY A 51 -3.65 -41.44 -12.38
N SER A 52 -4.38 -40.60 -13.13
CA SER A 52 -3.93 -40.07 -14.42
C SER A 52 -2.62 -39.29 -14.28
N SER A 53 -1.58 -39.69 -15.03
CA SER A 53 -0.27 -39.02 -15.04
C SER A 53 -0.36 -37.53 -15.43
N SER A 54 -1.34 -37.18 -16.27
CA SER A 54 -1.58 -35.79 -16.69
C SER A 54 -2.16 -34.95 -15.56
N ASP A 55 -3.10 -35.50 -14.78
CA ASP A 55 -3.73 -34.78 -13.67
C ASP A 55 -2.78 -34.63 -12.47
N LEU A 56 -1.93 -35.64 -12.20
CA LEU A 56 -0.85 -35.55 -11.23
C LEU A 56 0.16 -34.46 -11.60
N HIS A 57 0.54 -34.37 -12.88
CA HIS A 57 1.41 -33.30 -13.36
C HIS A 57 0.76 -31.91 -13.21
N ALA A 58 -0.50 -31.76 -13.60
CA ALA A 58 -1.23 -30.50 -13.48
C ALA A 58 -1.41 -30.05 -12.02
N LEU A 59 -1.62 -30.99 -11.09
CA LEU A 59 -1.64 -30.70 -9.66
C LEU A 59 -0.26 -30.26 -9.15
N GLY A 60 0.82 -30.92 -9.61
CA GLY A 60 2.20 -30.53 -9.31
C GLY A 60 2.51 -29.08 -9.71
N VAL A 61 2.18 -28.70 -10.95
CA VAL A 61 2.35 -27.33 -11.45
C VAL A 61 1.57 -26.32 -10.61
N PHE A 62 0.33 -26.64 -10.22
CA PHE A 62 -0.49 -25.76 -9.38
C PHE A 62 0.13 -25.56 -7.98
N LEU A 63 0.69 -26.62 -7.39
CA LEU A 63 1.35 -26.55 -6.08
C LEU A 63 2.65 -25.74 -6.15
N ASP A 64 3.40 -25.85 -7.25
CA ASP A 64 4.60 -25.04 -7.47
C ASP A 64 4.28 -23.54 -7.59
N GLU A 65 3.23 -23.17 -8.34
CA GLU A 65 2.74 -21.78 -8.37
C GLU A 65 2.34 -21.27 -6.97
N LYS A 66 1.71 -22.13 -6.16
CA LYS A 66 1.31 -21.81 -4.79
C LYS A 66 2.53 -21.61 -3.88
N LEU A 67 3.53 -22.46 -4.01
CA LEU A 67 4.80 -22.34 -3.31
C LEU A 67 5.50 -21.04 -3.70
N HIS A 68 5.66 -20.79 -5.00
CA HIS A 68 6.27 -19.57 -5.49
C HIS A 68 5.61 -18.32 -4.89
N GLY A 69 4.27 -18.27 -4.91
CA GLY A 69 3.53 -17.18 -4.29
C GLY A 69 3.75 -17.05 -2.77
N ALA A 70 3.84 -18.17 -2.04
CA ALA A 70 4.13 -18.17 -0.61
C ALA A 70 5.56 -17.69 -0.31
N ARG A 71 6.56 -18.11 -1.10
CA ARG A 71 7.94 -17.60 -1.01
C ARG A 71 8.02 -16.10 -1.19
N VAL A 72 7.31 -15.57 -2.19
CA VAL A 72 7.24 -14.12 -2.44
C VAL A 72 6.64 -13.37 -1.25
N ARG A 73 5.54 -13.88 -0.67
CA ARG A 73 4.90 -13.26 0.51
C ARG A 73 5.76 -13.33 1.76
N ALA A 74 6.39 -14.48 2.00
CA ALA A 74 7.28 -14.73 3.12
C ALA A 74 8.67 -14.07 2.94
N ARG A 75 8.97 -13.53 1.75
CA ARG A 75 10.27 -12.93 1.38
C ARG A 75 11.45 -13.89 1.50
N ILE A 76 11.23 -15.16 1.16
CA ILE A 76 12.25 -16.21 1.23
C ILE A 76 12.94 -16.32 -0.14
N GLN A 77 14.21 -15.92 -0.19
CA GLN A 77 15.01 -15.89 -1.42
C GLN A 77 15.47 -17.30 -1.83
N PHE A 78 15.89 -18.12 -0.87
CA PHE A 78 16.43 -19.45 -1.12
C PHE A 78 15.57 -20.51 -0.42
N VAL A 79 15.17 -21.52 -1.19
CA VAL A 79 14.68 -22.82 -0.70
C VAL A 79 15.70 -23.80 -1.26
N GLU A 80 16.28 -24.65 -0.43
CA GLU A 80 17.25 -25.66 -0.89
C GLU A 80 16.58 -26.50 -2.00
N ALA A 81 17.32 -26.73 -3.09
CA ALA A 81 16.76 -27.13 -4.39
C ALA A 81 15.95 -28.44 -4.37
N ASP A 82 16.14 -29.28 -3.35
CA ASP A 82 15.45 -30.57 -3.19
C ASP A 82 14.47 -30.62 -2.00
N GLU A 83 14.32 -29.53 -1.22
CA GLU A 83 13.36 -29.50 -0.12
C GLU A 83 11.97 -29.08 -0.58
N LYS A 84 11.05 -30.05 -0.58
CA LYS A 84 9.62 -29.74 -0.71
C LYS A 84 9.12 -29.07 0.58
N PRO A 85 8.47 -27.91 0.49
CA PRO A 85 7.97 -27.20 1.66
C PRO A 85 6.99 -28.07 2.44
N THR A 86 7.25 -28.20 3.74
CA THR A 86 6.38 -28.99 4.62
C THR A 86 5.02 -28.31 4.81
N ILE A 87 4.02 -29.07 5.24
CA ILE A 87 2.72 -28.51 5.66
C ILE A 87 2.87 -27.41 6.73
N ARG A 88 3.97 -27.45 7.50
CA ARG A 88 4.35 -26.41 8.48
C ARG A 88 4.67 -25.08 7.81
N PHE A 89 5.41 -25.08 6.69
CA PHE A 89 5.68 -23.87 5.90
C PHE A 89 4.38 -23.16 5.47
N TYR A 90 3.43 -23.91 4.91
CA TYR A 90 2.14 -23.34 4.52
C TYR A 90 1.30 -22.90 5.72
N ARG A 91 1.37 -23.63 6.84
CA ARG A 91 0.76 -23.22 8.11
C ARG A 91 1.36 -21.94 8.65
N ASP A 92 2.67 -21.73 8.53
CA ASP A 92 3.32 -20.52 9.02
C ASP A 92 3.08 -19.33 8.08
N ASP A 93 3.02 -19.52 6.75
CA ASP A 93 2.52 -18.52 5.79
C ASP A 93 1.06 -18.15 6.10
N THR A 94 0.20 -19.12 6.43
CA THR A 94 -1.19 -18.83 6.84
C THR A 94 -1.33 -18.26 8.24
N LYS A 95 -0.49 -18.64 9.21
CA LYS A 95 -0.44 -18.01 10.54
C LYS A 95 0.08 -16.58 10.47
N SER A 96 0.94 -16.25 9.50
CA SER A 96 1.33 -14.86 9.24
C SER A 96 0.12 -13.98 8.87
N VAL A 97 -0.94 -14.60 8.34
CA VAL A 97 -2.29 -14.02 8.21
C VAL A 97 -3.02 -14.14 9.55
N VAL A 98 -2.47 -13.53 10.60
CA VAL A 98 -3.24 -13.27 11.83
C VAL A 98 -4.40 -12.35 11.43
N ASP A 99 -5.62 -12.67 11.84
CA ASP A 99 -6.78 -11.79 11.66
C ASP A 99 -6.52 -10.46 12.39
N ARG A 100 -6.07 -9.45 11.65
CA ARG A 100 -5.80 -8.09 12.16
C ARG A 100 -7.04 -7.22 12.12
N ARG A 101 -8.22 -7.80 11.86
CA ARG A 101 -9.47 -7.04 11.81
C ARG A 101 -9.78 -6.48 13.19
N ILE A 102 -10.03 -5.17 13.23
CA ILE A 102 -10.59 -4.52 14.42
C ILE A 102 -12.08 -4.84 14.43
N ARG A 103 -12.51 -5.65 15.40
CA ARG A 103 -13.89 -6.12 15.50
C ARG A 103 -14.79 -5.15 16.27
N ALA A 104 -14.21 -4.41 17.21
CA ALA A 104 -14.94 -3.48 18.04
C ALA A 104 -14.04 -2.31 18.48
N VAL A 105 -14.66 -1.20 18.84
CA VAL A 105 -14.01 -0.01 19.42
C VAL A 105 -15.00 0.69 20.35
N CYS A 106 -14.52 1.30 21.43
CA CYS A 106 -15.31 2.09 22.35
C CYS A 106 -15.42 3.53 21.82
N HIS A 107 -16.66 4.01 21.67
CA HIS A 107 -16.96 5.42 21.40
C HIS A 107 -16.61 6.27 22.62
N PRO A 108 -16.20 7.56 22.47
CA PRO A 108 -15.95 8.47 23.60
C PRO A 108 -17.10 8.58 24.63
N GLY A 109 -18.34 8.29 24.20
CA GLY A 109 -19.53 8.21 25.06
C GLY A 109 -19.67 6.90 25.86
N GLY A 110 -18.66 6.03 25.88
CA GLY A 110 -18.64 4.76 26.62
C GLY A 110 -19.30 3.58 25.91
N VAL A 111 -19.89 3.77 24.72
CA VAL A 111 -20.60 2.73 23.97
C VAL A 111 -19.64 1.97 23.08
N VAL A 112 -19.62 0.63 23.18
CA VAL A 112 -18.84 -0.24 22.27
C VAL A 112 -19.61 -0.46 20.98
N VAL A 113 -18.94 -0.27 19.84
CA VAL A 113 -19.51 -0.51 18.51
C VAL A 113 -18.73 -1.60 17.77
N GLU A 114 -19.46 -2.43 17.02
CA GLU A 114 -18.87 -3.59 16.30
C GLU A 114 -19.08 -3.55 14.77
N SER A 115 -20.05 -2.75 14.31
CA SER A 115 -20.33 -2.60 12.88
C SER A 115 -19.13 -1.97 12.15
N PRO A 116 -18.66 -2.50 11.01
CA PRO A 116 -17.52 -1.96 10.28
C PRO A 116 -17.62 -0.45 9.99
N GLN A 117 -18.81 0.02 9.61
CA GLN A 117 -19.07 1.43 9.33
C GLN A 117 -18.98 2.28 10.59
N ALA A 118 -19.51 1.78 11.72
CA ALA A 118 -19.45 2.47 13.00
C ALA A 118 -18.00 2.54 13.53
N VAL A 119 -17.25 1.44 13.42
CA VAL A 119 -15.82 1.38 13.78
C VAL A 119 -15.01 2.39 12.96
N LEU A 120 -15.24 2.45 11.65
CA LEU A 120 -14.60 3.45 10.78
C LEU A 120 -14.99 4.88 11.18
N GLY A 121 -16.25 5.12 11.52
CA GLY A 121 -16.73 6.41 12.02
C GLY A 121 -16.02 6.85 13.30
N VAL A 122 -15.87 5.96 14.29
CA VAL A 122 -15.17 6.25 15.54
C VAL A 122 -13.72 6.64 15.29
N PHE A 123 -12.98 5.84 14.52
CA PHE A 123 -11.58 6.16 14.21
C PHE A 123 -11.44 7.41 13.35
N GLY A 124 -12.34 7.60 12.38
CA GLY A 124 -12.39 8.78 11.52
C GLY A 124 -12.54 10.05 12.34
N SER A 125 -13.55 10.12 13.20
CA SER A 125 -13.77 11.27 14.09
C SER A 125 -12.62 11.45 15.08
N PHE A 126 -12.15 10.38 15.71
CA PHE A 126 -11.07 10.43 16.70
C PHE A 126 -9.78 11.00 16.10
N PHE A 127 -9.28 10.45 14.99
CA PHE A 127 -8.04 10.92 14.38
C PHE A 127 -8.19 12.27 13.68
N SER A 128 -9.37 12.58 13.12
CA SER A 128 -9.64 13.92 12.58
C SER A 128 -9.52 14.97 13.68
N ASN A 129 -10.13 14.73 14.84
CA ASN A 129 -10.01 15.64 15.98
C ASN A 129 -8.59 15.71 16.53
N LEU A 130 -7.88 14.57 16.62
CA LEU A 130 -6.52 14.51 17.14
C LEU A 130 -5.52 15.29 16.27
N TYR A 131 -5.71 15.29 14.94
CA TYR A 131 -4.82 15.96 13.99
C TYR A 131 -5.34 17.33 13.53
N SER A 132 -6.48 17.78 14.05
CA SER A 132 -6.97 19.14 13.82
C SER A 132 -6.03 20.16 14.45
N ARG A 133 -5.86 21.30 13.77
CA ARG A 133 -5.09 22.43 14.29
C ARG A 133 -5.79 22.99 15.53
N ALA A 134 -5.08 23.06 16.65
CA ALA A 134 -5.54 23.80 17.81
C ALA A 134 -5.43 25.31 17.54
N ALA A 135 -6.33 26.10 18.11
CA ALA A 135 -6.18 27.55 18.11
C ALA A 135 -4.91 27.89 18.93
N VAL A 136 -3.96 28.56 18.29
CA VAL A 136 -2.73 29.05 18.91
C VAL A 136 -2.78 30.57 18.87
N SER A 137 -2.44 31.23 19.97
CA SER A 137 -2.28 32.69 20.01
C SER A 137 -1.15 33.08 19.06
N GLU A 138 -1.44 34.01 18.13
CA GLU A 138 -0.45 34.52 17.18
C GLU A 138 0.72 35.17 17.94
N ASP A 139 0.44 35.91 19.01
CA ASP A 139 1.46 36.54 19.86
C ASP A 139 2.46 35.51 20.44
N LEU A 140 1.95 34.39 20.99
CA LEU A 140 2.82 33.32 21.51
C LEU A 140 3.64 32.65 20.41
N GLN A 141 3.09 32.55 19.20
CA GLN A 141 3.80 32.00 18.06
C GLN A 141 4.90 32.96 17.60
N GLU A 142 4.65 34.26 17.57
CA GLU A 142 5.64 35.27 17.22
C GLU A 142 6.77 35.36 18.26
N ASP A 143 6.42 35.36 19.55
CA ASP A 143 7.38 35.34 20.65
C ASP A 143 8.30 34.11 20.57
N LEU A 144 7.73 32.92 20.33
CA LEU A 144 8.49 31.68 20.18
C LEU A 144 9.45 31.73 18.99
N LEU A 145 9.03 32.34 17.88
CA LEU A 145 9.80 32.43 16.64
C LEU A 145 10.72 33.67 16.57
N SER A 146 10.66 34.57 17.55
CA SER A 146 11.38 35.85 17.55
C SER A 146 12.91 35.70 17.46
N GLY A 147 13.46 34.61 17.99
CA GLY A 147 14.89 34.29 17.95
C GLY A 147 15.34 33.51 16.71
N ILE A 148 14.44 33.24 15.76
CA ILE A 148 14.75 32.52 14.52
C ILE A 148 14.79 33.53 13.38
N ASP A 149 15.94 33.61 12.69
CA ASP A 149 16.03 34.35 11.43
C ASP A 149 15.03 33.76 10.41
N LYS A 150 13.99 34.53 10.10
CA LYS A 150 12.86 34.08 9.28
C LYS A 150 13.24 33.85 7.81
N ALA A 151 14.39 34.35 7.36
CA ALA A 151 14.84 34.28 5.98
C ALA A 151 16.09 33.38 5.85
N PRO A 152 16.03 32.30 5.06
CA PRO A 152 17.24 31.62 4.61
C PRO A 152 18.15 32.61 3.86
N PRO A 153 19.49 32.46 3.91
CA PRO A 153 20.39 33.28 3.12
C PRO A 153 20.03 33.17 1.63
N GLU A 154 20.08 34.28 0.89
CA GLU A 154 19.64 34.38 -0.53
C GLU A 154 20.24 33.29 -1.42
N SER A 155 21.52 32.98 -1.23
CA SER A 155 22.22 31.89 -1.93
C SER A 155 21.56 30.51 -1.82
N LYS A 156 20.85 30.22 -0.71
CA LYS A 156 20.07 28.99 -0.55
C LYS A 156 18.70 29.08 -1.21
N ASN A 157 18.06 30.26 -1.19
CA ASN A 157 16.76 30.46 -1.86
C ASN A 157 16.86 30.27 -3.37
N ASP A 158 17.94 30.74 -4.00
CA ASP A 158 18.15 30.56 -5.45
C ASP A 158 18.29 29.08 -5.83
N SER A 159 18.95 28.28 -4.98
CA SER A 159 19.06 26.84 -5.19
C SER A 159 17.71 26.10 -5.01
N LEU A 160 16.88 26.55 -4.06
CA LEU A 160 15.56 25.98 -3.77
C LEU A 160 14.49 26.40 -4.80
N GLY A 161 14.67 27.55 -5.46
CA GLY A 161 13.79 28.04 -6.53
C GLY A 161 14.13 27.51 -7.93
N SER A 162 15.15 26.67 -8.05
CA SER A 162 15.57 26.11 -9.34
C SER A 162 14.57 25.06 -9.86
N ASN A 163 14.57 24.85 -11.18
CA ASN A 163 13.69 23.87 -11.80
C ASN A 163 14.07 22.44 -11.37
N LEU A 164 13.06 21.68 -10.97
CA LEU A 164 13.22 20.28 -10.58
C LEU A 164 13.87 19.44 -11.70
N SER A 165 15.02 18.86 -11.40
CA SER A 165 15.76 18.01 -12.32
C SER A 165 15.41 16.52 -12.17
N VAL A 166 15.59 15.76 -13.25
CA VAL A 166 15.45 14.29 -13.23
C VAL A 166 16.48 13.67 -12.27
N GLY A 167 17.69 14.22 -12.18
CA GLY A 167 18.74 13.72 -11.30
C GLY A 167 18.41 13.82 -9.80
N GLU A 168 17.76 14.91 -9.39
CA GLU A 168 17.28 15.08 -8.01
C GLU A 168 16.21 14.03 -7.67
N LEU A 169 15.26 13.82 -8.57
CA LEU A 169 14.22 12.79 -8.39
C LEU A 169 14.80 11.38 -8.36
N TRP A 170 15.78 11.10 -9.22
CA TRP A 170 16.49 9.83 -9.18
C TRP A 170 17.14 9.61 -7.82
N THR A 171 17.80 10.63 -7.28
CA THR A 171 18.46 10.55 -5.96
C THR A 171 17.43 10.22 -4.87
N ALA A 172 16.26 10.86 -4.89
CA ALA A 172 15.18 10.57 -3.95
C ALA A 172 14.67 9.13 -4.07
N VAL A 173 14.42 8.64 -5.28
CA VAL A 173 13.94 7.27 -5.55
C VAL A 173 15.00 6.23 -5.18
N ALA A 174 16.27 6.47 -5.52
CA ALA A 174 17.39 5.58 -5.27
C ALA A 174 17.68 5.42 -3.77
N ALA A 175 17.50 6.48 -2.99
CA ALA A 175 17.65 6.50 -1.53
C ALA A 175 16.54 5.73 -0.79
N MET A 176 15.43 5.40 -1.46
CA MET A 176 14.35 4.66 -0.82
C MET A 176 14.76 3.22 -0.47
N LYS A 177 14.37 2.79 0.73
CA LYS A 177 14.61 1.43 1.20
C LYS A 177 13.83 0.42 0.34
N LYS A 178 14.52 -0.64 -0.09
CA LYS A 178 13.92 -1.80 -0.76
C LYS A 178 13.01 -2.59 0.18
N GLY A 179 12.06 -3.32 -0.38
CA GLY A 179 11.14 -4.21 0.33
C GLY A 179 10.13 -3.47 1.20
N LYS A 180 9.86 -2.19 0.93
CA LYS A 180 8.81 -1.44 1.62
C LYS A 180 7.46 -1.69 0.95
N VAL A 181 6.40 -1.63 1.76
CA VAL A 181 5.04 -1.84 1.28
C VAL A 181 4.64 -0.65 0.40
N PRO A 182 4.13 -0.88 -0.83
CA PRO A 182 3.67 0.19 -1.71
C PRO A 182 2.38 0.83 -1.19
N GLY A 183 1.98 1.93 -1.81
CA GLY A 183 0.71 2.58 -1.54
C GLY A 183 -0.48 1.83 -2.18
N PRO A 184 -1.65 2.47 -2.25
CA PRO A 184 -2.83 1.96 -2.95
C PRO A 184 -2.57 1.49 -4.40
N ASP A 185 -1.64 2.13 -5.11
CA ASP A 185 -1.27 1.81 -6.50
C ASP A 185 -0.58 0.44 -6.65
N GLY A 186 0.04 -0.05 -5.59
CA GLY A 186 0.81 -1.30 -5.60
C GLY A 186 2.19 -1.19 -6.23
N LEU A 187 2.69 0.01 -6.56
CA LEU A 187 3.98 0.22 -7.21
C LEU A 187 5.08 0.47 -6.16
N PRO A 188 6.03 -0.48 -5.96
CA PRO A 188 7.10 -0.31 -4.98
C PRO A 188 8.25 0.52 -5.53
N ALA A 189 9.19 0.95 -4.69
CA ALA A 189 10.34 1.76 -5.12
C ALA A 189 11.20 1.05 -6.18
N GLU A 190 11.27 -0.28 -6.13
CA GLU A 190 11.96 -1.12 -7.10
C GLU A 190 11.36 -1.01 -8.50
N PHE A 191 10.06 -0.78 -8.62
CA PHE A 191 9.41 -0.55 -9.92
C PHE A 191 9.97 0.74 -10.55
N TYR A 192 9.95 1.85 -9.81
CA TYR A 192 10.50 3.13 -10.27
C TYR A 192 11.99 3.03 -10.61
N ARG A 193 12.76 2.27 -9.81
CA ARG A 193 14.18 2.03 -10.07
C ARG A 193 14.44 1.21 -11.33
N THR A 194 13.58 0.25 -11.63
CA THR A 194 13.74 -0.65 -12.78
C THR A 194 13.36 0.06 -14.08
N PHE A 195 12.32 0.88 -14.05
CA PHE A 195 11.78 1.56 -15.22
C PHE A 195 12.13 3.05 -15.27
N TRP A 196 13.21 3.46 -14.59
CA TRP A 196 13.57 4.87 -14.43
C TRP A 196 13.84 5.57 -15.77
N GLU A 197 14.55 4.90 -16.67
CA GLU A 197 14.86 5.43 -18.02
C GLU A 197 13.61 5.76 -18.83
N VAL A 198 12.48 5.10 -18.52
CA VAL A 198 11.20 5.33 -19.19
C VAL A 198 10.35 6.34 -18.42
N LEU A 199 10.30 6.25 -17.10
CA LEU A 199 9.34 7.01 -16.26
C LEU A 199 9.89 8.31 -15.69
N GLY A 200 11.22 8.48 -15.61
CA GLY A 200 11.84 9.57 -14.87
C GLY A 200 11.50 10.96 -15.44
N GLY A 201 11.43 11.07 -16.77
CA GLY A 201 11.02 12.29 -17.46
C GLY A 201 9.56 12.67 -17.15
N ASP A 202 8.65 11.73 -17.35
CA ASP A 202 7.22 11.92 -17.08
C ASP A 202 6.96 12.29 -15.61
N LEU A 203 7.65 11.62 -14.67
CA LEU A 203 7.51 11.91 -13.25
C LEU A 203 7.97 13.33 -12.91
N ARG A 204 9.05 13.80 -13.54
CA ARG A 204 9.53 15.18 -13.41
C ARG A 204 8.52 16.18 -13.93
N ASP A 205 7.91 15.93 -15.09
CA ASP A 205 6.90 16.83 -15.67
C ASP A 205 5.63 16.90 -14.81
N VAL A 206 5.19 15.76 -14.26
CA VAL A 206 4.08 15.70 -13.30
C VAL A 206 4.38 16.54 -12.06
N PHE A 207 5.59 16.41 -11.49
CA PHE A 207 5.95 17.18 -10.30
C PHE A 207 6.15 18.67 -10.58
N ALA A 208 6.79 19.03 -11.70
CA ALA A 208 6.93 20.42 -12.13
C ALA A 208 5.56 21.10 -12.27
N THR A 209 4.59 20.40 -12.88
CA THR A 209 3.20 20.88 -12.99
C THR A 209 2.57 21.06 -11.60
N ALA A 210 2.74 20.08 -10.71
CA ALA A 210 2.20 20.15 -9.36
C ALA A 210 2.82 21.30 -8.53
N PHE A 211 4.10 21.62 -8.72
CA PHE A 211 4.75 22.80 -8.13
C PHE A 211 4.15 24.10 -8.69
N GLN A 212 4.00 24.21 -10.00
CA GLN A 212 3.40 25.40 -10.64
C GLN A 212 1.96 25.64 -10.16
N LEU A 213 1.17 24.58 -9.99
CA LEU A 213 -0.21 24.65 -9.52
C LEU A 213 -0.35 24.70 -8.00
N ASN A 214 0.75 24.57 -7.25
CA ASN A 214 0.75 24.36 -5.79
C ASN A 214 -0.19 23.23 -5.33
N TYR A 215 -0.33 22.18 -6.15
CA TYR A 215 -1.29 21.11 -5.88
C TYR A 215 -0.94 19.79 -6.57
N MET A 216 -1.03 18.68 -5.84
CA MET A 216 -0.84 17.34 -6.37
C MET A 216 -2.14 16.73 -6.90
N SER A 217 -1.99 15.76 -7.82
CA SER A 217 -3.14 14.99 -8.31
C SER A 217 -3.87 14.25 -7.18
N GLN A 218 -5.13 13.90 -7.43
CA GLN A 218 -5.94 13.22 -6.42
C GLN A 218 -5.33 11.87 -6.02
N THR A 219 -4.83 11.09 -6.99
CA THR A 219 -4.28 9.75 -6.76
C THR A 219 -3.02 9.78 -5.90
N GLN A 220 -2.18 10.80 -6.06
CA GLN A 220 -0.97 11.02 -5.25
C GLN A 220 -1.28 11.27 -3.78
N ARG A 221 -2.41 11.93 -3.47
CA ARG A 221 -2.80 12.28 -2.10
C ARG A 221 -3.64 11.20 -1.40
N VAL A 222 -3.91 10.09 -2.08
CA VAL A 222 -4.64 8.96 -1.50
C VAL A 222 -3.66 7.98 -0.87
N GLY A 223 -3.96 7.56 0.37
CA GLY A 223 -3.19 6.56 1.10
C GLY A 223 -4.10 5.56 1.82
N ASN A 224 -3.59 4.35 2.04
CA ASN A 224 -4.28 3.38 2.88
C ASN A 224 -3.83 3.56 4.34
N ILE A 225 -4.75 3.81 5.26
CA ILE A 225 -4.44 3.89 6.68
C ILE A 225 -4.57 2.50 7.31
N VAL A 226 -3.51 2.07 7.99
CA VAL A 226 -3.47 0.83 8.78
C VAL A 226 -3.31 1.19 10.25
N LEU A 227 -4.15 0.61 11.10
CA LEU A 227 -4.12 0.84 12.54
C LEU A 227 -3.36 -0.29 13.25
N LEU A 228 -2.17 0.00 13.74
CA LEU A 228 -1.37 -0.95 14.52
C LEU A 228 -1.75 -0.91 16.01
N PRO A 229 -1.84 -2.06 16.70
CA PRO A 229 -2.11 -2.09 18.14
C PRO A 229 -0.96 -1.49 18.96
N LYS A 230 -1.30 -0.78 20.04
CA LYS A 230 -0.44 -0.42 21.17
C LYS A 230 -0.78 -1.29 22.37
N SER A 231 0.08 -1.26 23.39
CA SER A 231 -0.24 -1.71 24.74
C SER A 231 -1.44 -0.94 25.30
N GLY A 232 -2.30 -1.62 26.06
CA GLY A 232 -3.50 -1.05 26.68
C GLY A 232 -4.78 -1.75 26.21
N ASP A 233 -5.93 -1.19 26.58
CA ASP A 233 -7.24 -1.68 26.16
C ASP A 233 -7.37 -1.60 24.62
N PRO A 234 -7.59 -2.73 23.90
CA PRO A 234 -7.74 -2.74 22.45
C PRO A 234 -9.02 -2.06 21.94
N LEU A 235 -10.00 -1.82 22.82
CA LEU A 235 -11.23 -1.09 22.52
C LEU A 235 -11.00 0.43 22.54
N ASP A 236 -9.96 0.91 23.20
CA ASP A 236 -9.64 2.33 23.24
C ASP A 236 -8.95 2.77 21.93
N PRO A 237 -9.51 3.74 21.18
CA PRO A 237 -8.91 4.20 19.94
C PRO A 237 -7.50 4.82 20.13
N ARG A 238 -7.17 5.33 21.32
CA ARG A 238 -5.84 5.87 21.66
C ARG A 238 -4.75 4.80 21.61
N ASN A 239 -5.14 3.53 21.82
CA ASN A 239 -4.26 2.37 21.77
C ASN A 239 -4.11 1.81 20.34
N ARG A 240 -4.36 2.63 19.31
CA ARG A 240 -4.05 2.33 17.91
C ARG A 240 -3.11 3.39 17.32
N ARG A 241 -2.09 2.96 16.57
CA ARG A 241 -1.19 3.83 15.80
C ARG A 241 -1.62 3.85 14.35
N PRO A 242 -2.01 5.00 13.78
CA PRO A 242 -2.22 5.09 12.35
C PRO A 242 -0.87 5.08 11.62
N ILE A 243 -0.78 4.24 10.60
CA ILE A 243 0.29 4.26 9.60
C ILE A 243 -0.35 4.43 8.24
N THR A 244 0.00 5.51 7.56
CA THR A 244 -0.46 5.77 6.20
C THR A 244 0.52 5.16 5.19
N LEU A 245 0.03 4.22 4.41
CA LEU A 245 0.72 3.66 3.26
C LEU A 245 0.47 4.57 2.06
N LEU A 246 1.41 5.47 1.80
CA LEU A 246 1.39 6.40 0.66
C LEU A 246 2.06 5.75 -0.56
N ASN A 247 1.64 6.17 -1.75
CA ASN A 247 2.29 5.78 -3.00
C ASN A 247 3.75 6.26 -3.02
N VAL A 248 4.57 5.61 -3.84
CA VAL A 248 6.01 5.94 -3.93
C VAL A 248 6.23 7.29 -4.60
N ASP A 249 5.44 7.64 -5.61
CA ASP A 249 5.47 8.95 -6.26
C ASP A 249 5.26 10.09 -5.24
N TYR A 250 4.27 9.97 -4.35
CA TYR A 250 4.07 10.93 -3.26
C TYR A 250 5.27 10.98 -2.31
N LYS A 251 5.88 9.82 -2.00
CA LYS A 251 7.06 9.76 -1.12
C LYS A 251 8.32 10.33 -1.76
N SER A 252 8.43 10.28 -3.09
CA SER A 252 9.55 10.85 -3.86
C SER A 252 9.39 12.34 -4.12
N TRP A 253 8.26 12.92 -3.70
CA TRP A 253 8.07 14.36 -3.77
C TRP A 253 9.19 15.11 -3.05
N PRO A 254 9.89 16.04 -3.73
CA PRO A 254 10.91 16.87 -3.10
C PRO A 254 10.32 17.70 -1.97
N LYS A 255 10.92 17.61 -0.78
CA LYS A 255 10.56 18.46 0.36
C LYS A 255 11.58 19.60 0.40
N HIS A 256 11.26 20.69 -0.28
CA HIS A 256 11.97 21.96 -0.13
C HIS A 256 11.40 22.73 1.08
#